data_AF-A0A8J7C2B3-F1
#
_entry.id   AF-A0A8J7C2B3-F1
#
_cell.length_a   1.000
_cell.length_b   1.000
_cell.length_c   1.000
_cell.angle_alpha   90.00
_cell.angle_beta   90.00
_cell.angle_gamma   90.00
#
_symmetry.space_group_name_H-M   'P 1'
#
loop_
_entity.id
_entity.type
_entity.pdbx_description
1 polymer ?
#
loop_
_entity_poly.entity_id
_entity_poly.type
_entity_poly.pdbx_seq_one_letter_code
_entity_poly.pdbx_strand_id
1 'polypeptide(L)' 'MTEPDFLVCMQCDTPCYIFEWDDDKLKARDVLCQICGNDATGEFETDEEYNGEE' A
#
# COMPACT_ATOMS: atom_id res chain seq x y z
N MET A 1 10.88 -0.59 10.29
CA MET A 1 9.42 -0.48 10.46
C MET A 1 8.88 -1.89 10.42
N THR A 2 7.83 -2.19 11.17
CA THR A 2 7.14 -3.49 11.04
C THR A 2 6.28 -3.44 9.77
N GLU A 3 5.96 -4.59 9.19
CA GLU A 3 4.95 -4.70 8.13
C GLU A 3 3.68 -3.92 8.52
N PRO A 4 3.17 -3.02 7.65
CA PRO A 4 1.95 -2.26 7.93
C PRO A 4 0.71 -3.16 7.89
N ASP A 5 -0.37 -2.79 8.56
CA ASP A 5 -1.64 -3.55 8.50
C ASP A 5 -2.32 -3.47 7.12
N PHE A 6 -2.12 -2.35 6.41
CA PHE A 6 -2.61 -2.13 5.05
C PHE A 6 -1.77 -1.07 4.33
N LEU A 7 -1.91 -1.05 3.02
CA LEU A 7 -1.38 0.02 2.17
C LEU A 7 -2.54 0.82 1.58
N VAL A 8 -2.38 2.12 1.43
CA VAL A 8 -3.35 2.99 0.76
C VAL A 8 -3.03 3.02 -0.72
N CYS A 9 -4.00 2.65 -1.56
CA CYS A 9 -3.85 2.77 -3.01
C CYS A 9 -3.98 4.22 -3.44
N MET A 10 -2.91 4.83 -3.95
CA MET A 10 -2.93 6.22 -4.40
C MET A 10 -3.84 6.46 -5.62
N GLN A 11 -4.18 5.41 -6.36
CA GLN A 11 -5.03 5.53 -7.56
C GLN A 11 -6.51 5.75 -7.21
N CYS A 12 -7.01 5.13 -6.14
CA CYS A 12 -8.43 5.17 -5.80
C CYS A 12 -8.71 5.47 -4.33
N ASP A 13 -7.68 5.79 -3.55
CA ASP A 13 -7.78 6.24 -2.17
C ASP A 13 -8.45 5.22 -1.23
N THR A 14 -8.13 3.93 -1.43
CA THR A 14 -8.73 2.84 -0.66
C THR A 14 -7.67 1.98 0.01
N PRO A 15 -7.93 1.47 1.22
CA PRO A 15 -7.03 0.56 1.91
C PRO A 15 -6.96 -0.80 1.20
N CYS A 16 -5.75 -1.35 1.12
CA CYS A 16 -5.43 -2.60 0.46
C CYS A 16 -4.71 -3.55 1.43
N TYR A 17 -5.32 -4.71 1.64
CA TYR A 17 -4.87 -5.73 2.59
C TYR A 17 -4.19 -6.94 1.92
N ILE A 18 -4.08 -6.93 0.59
CA ILE A 18 -3.46 -8.02 -0.19
C ILE A 18 -2.18 -7.49 -0.81
N PHE A 19 -1.08 -7.76 -0.13
CA PHE A 19 0.28 -7.42 -0.55
C PHE A 19 1.29 -8.38 0.08
N GLU A 20 2.49 -8.42 -0.48
CA GLU A 20 3.67 -9.05 0.12
C GLU A 20 4.65 -7.94 0.51
N TRP A 21 5.12 -7.94 1.76
CA TRP A 21 6.04 -6.94 2.28
C TRP A 21 7.49 -7.40 2.25
N ASP A 22 8.41 -6.52 1.86
CA ASP A 22 9.86 -6.72 1.92
C ASP A 22 10.43 -5.94 3.12
N ASP A 23 10.71 -6.65 4.22
CA ASP A 23 11.21 -6.06 5.47
C ASP A 23 12.61 -5.42 5.31
N ASP A 24 13.43 -5.94 4.38
CA ASP A 24 14.77 -5.40 4.10
C ASP A 24 14.69 -4.04 3.39
N LYS A 25 13.71 -3.90 2.49
CA LYS A 25 13.51 -2.66 1.71
C LYS A 25 12.43 -1.74 2.27
N LEU A 26 11.73 -2.15 3.32
CA LEU A 26 10.58 -1.46 3.92
C LEU A 26 9.57 -1.01 2.87
N LYS A 27 9.18 -1.91 1.96
CA LYS A 27 8.21 -1.62 0.89
C LYS A 27 7.45 -2.85 0.44
N ALA A 28 6.33 -2.63 -0.24
CA ALA A 28 5.59 -3.69 -0.92
C ALA A 28 6.45 -4.31 -2.04
N ARG A 29 6.58 -5.64 -2.02
CA ARG A 29 7.17 -6.43 -3.09
C ARG A 29 6.17 -6.72 -4.19
N ASP A 30 4.94 -7.06 -3.80
CA ASP A 30 3.79 -7.30 -4.66
C ASP A 30 2.54 -6.73 -3.97
N VAL A 31 1.59 -6.20 -4.74
CA VAL A 31 0.34 -5.63 -4.21
C VAL A 31 -0.74 -5.72 -5.27
N LEU A 32 -2.00 -5.85 -4.85
CA LEU A 32 -3.14 -5.74 -5.74
C LEU A 32 -4.31 -5.05 -5.05
N CYS A 33 -4.67 -3.87 -5.55
CA CYS A 33 -5.88 -3.18 -5.16
C CYS A 33 -7.11 -3.96 -5.65
N GLN A 34 -7.90 -4.46 -4.71
CA GLN A 34 -9.14 -5.20 -5.02
C GLN A 34 -10.28 -4.29 -5.52
N ILE A 35 -10.11 -2.97 -5.47
CA ILE A 35 -11.13 -1.98 -5.84
C ILE A 35 -10.96 -1.52 -7.28
N CYS A 36 -9.77 -1.03 -7.64
CA CYS A 36 -9.49 -0.49 -8.98
C CYS A 36 -8.62 -1.41 -9.85
N GLY A 37 -8.05 -2.48 -9.28
CA GLY A 37 -7.16 -3.41 -9.99
C GLY A 37 -5.71 -2.94 -10.14
N ASN A 38 -5.31 -1.84 -9.48
CA ASN A 38 -3.92 -1.38 -9.48
C ASN A 38 -2.98 -2.42 -8.85
N ASP A 39 -1.87 -2.74 -9.51
CA ASP A 39 -0.81 -3.64 -9.06
C ASP A 39 0.57 -2.97 -9.02
N ALA A 40 0.66 -1.67 -9.33
CA ALA A 40 1.91 -0.95 -9.32
C ALA A 40 2.35 -0.64 -7.89
N THR A 41 3.34 -1.37 -7.35
CA THR A 41 3.83 -1.22 -5.96
C THR A 41 4.26 0.19 -5.56
N GLY A 42 4.71 1.03 -6.51
CA GLY A 42 5.05 2.43 -6.27
C GLY A 42 3.84 3.37 -6.14
N GLU A 43 2.63 2.87 -6.37
CA GLU A 43 1.36 3.61 -6.28
C GLU A 43 0.59 3.25 -4.99
N PHE A 44 1.31 2.80 -3.98
CA PHE A 44 0.78 2.43 -2.67
C PHE A 44 1.65 3.03 -1.57
N GLU A 45 0.99 3.64 -0.59
CA GLU A 45 1.65 4.25 0.57
C GLU A 45 1.25 3.51 1.85
N THR A 46 2.11 3.55 2.86
CA THR A 46 1.72 3.07 4.20
C THR A 46 0.74 4.07 4.83
N ASP A 47 -0.10 3.61 5.78
CA ASP A 47 -0.97 4.51 6.55
C ASP A 47 -0.19 5.65 7.24
N GLU A 48 1.04 5.38 7.68
CA GLU A 48 1.91 6.39 8.30
C GLU A 48 2.42 7.46 7.31
N GLU A 49 2.64 7.08 6.05
CA GLU A 49 3.09 7.99 4.99
C GLU A 49 1.94 8.71 4.30
N TYR A 50 0.78 8.05 4.23
CA TYR A 50 -0.41 8.57 3.60
C TYR A 50 -0.98 9.75 4.40
N ASN A 51 -0.70 10.96 3.92
CA ASN A 51 -1.21 12.22 4.49
C ASN A 51 -2.58 12.57 3.90
N GLY A 52 -3.55 11.65 3.98
CA GLY A 52 -4.92 11.92 3.56
C GLY A 52 -5.46 13.17 4.26
N GLU A 53 -6.04 14.09 3.49
CA GLU A 53 -6.56 15.36 4.01
C GLU A 53 -7.72 15.07 5.00
N GLU A 54 -7.57 15.55 6.24
CA GLU A 54 -8.57 15.46 7.31
C GLU A 54 -9.92 16.15 7.01
#